data_AF-X0RSZ6-F1
#
_entry.id   AF-X0RSZ6-F1
#
_cell.length_a   1.000
_cell.length_b   1.000
_cell.length_c   1.000
_cell.angle_alpha   90.00
_cell.angle_beta   90.00
_cell.angle_gamma   90.00
#
_symmetry.space_group_name_H-M   'P 1'
#
loop_
_entity.id
_entity.type
_entity.pdbx_description
1 polymer ?
#
loop_
_entity_poly.entity_id
_entity_poly.type
_entity_poly.pdbx_seq_one_letter_code
_entity_poly.pdbx_strand_id
1 'polypeptide(L)'
;SLADVFLSIRVEDPQGLGDVDSVWFQVYSSTSPVPYLNGELLDNGTEGDAVEEDSVFSACLNLEGKLKDPPVLFGIEAPSTISRASADNFLVSVRVMDPQGLGDIKSVYFNTTKPDGSPASGNPFEMFDDGTSGDIQPGDGIYSLTVSITPQNATGIYRFDFFAEDYSGGCLFRFQARDREGLRSNSVVEKVAEILEGSVCEPLTHFMTVVD
;
A
#
# COMPACT_ATOMS: atom_id res chain seq x y z
N SER A 1 -11.70 -6.02 11.90
CA SER A 1 -13.13 -5.82 11.58
C SER A 1 -13.53 -4.45 12.09
N LEU A 2 -13.29 -3.42 11.27
CA LEU A 2 -13.78 -2.03 11.26
C LEU A 2 -13.00 -1.39 10.09
N ALA A 3 -13.57 -0.57 9.21
CA ALA A 3 -14.27 0.65 9.59
C ALA A 3 -15.34 1.03 8.56
N ASP A 4 -16.59 1.06 9.00
CA ASP A 4 -17.56 1.97 8.40
C ASP A 4 -17.08 3.38 8.68
N VAL A 5 -16.79 4.14 7.62
CA VAL A 5 -16.38 5.55 7.71
C VAL A 5 -17.59 6.41 7.47
N PHE A 6 -17.92 7.24 8.46
CA PHE A 6 -18.98 8.21 8.33
C PHE A 6 -18.45 9.47 7.66
N LEU A 7 -19.00 9.82 6.50
CA LEU A 7 -18.68 11.04 5.77
C LEU A 7 -19.84 12.01 5.84
N SER A 8 -19.55 13.26 6.13
CA SER A 8 -20.56 14.31 6.31
C SER A 8 -20.01 15.66 5.86
N ILE A 9 -20.77 16.36 5.04
CA ILE A 9 -20.38 17.64 4.42
C ILE A 9 -21.53 18.62 4.48
N ARG A 10 -21.26 19.80 5.05
CA ARG A 10 -22.14 20.94 4.91
C ARG A 10 -21.93 21.61 3.57
N VAL A 11 -23.01 21.78 2.81
CA VAL A 11 -23.01 22.56 1.55
C VAL A 11 -23.62 23.92 1.80
N GLU A 12 -23.00 24.95 1.24
CA GLU A 12 -23.53 26.31 1.22
C GLU A 12 -23.67 26.75 -0.25
N ASP A 13 -24.90 27.07 -0.67
CA ASP A 13 -25.17 27.66 -1.99
C ASP A 13 -25.78 29.07 -1.82
N PRO A 14 -25.16 30.13 -2.36
CA PRO A 14 -25.70 31.49 -2.33
C PRO A 14 -27.11 31.65 -2.95
N GLN A 15 -27.52 30.74 -3.83
CA GLN A 15 -28.83 30.72 -4.49
C GLN A 15 -29.86 29.88 -3.71
N GLY A 16 -29.44 29.23 -2.63
CA GLY A 16 -30.21 28.25 -1.87
C GLY A 16 -30.00 26.84 -2.42
N LEU A 17 -30.28 25.81 -1.60
CA LEU A 17 -30.01 24.41 -1.96
C LEU A 17 -31.12 23.74 -2.78
N GLY A 18 -32.15 24.48 -3.20
CA GLY A 18 -33.34 23.88 -3.84
C GLY A 18 -33.07 23.21 -5.19
N ASP A 19 -31.92 23.51 -5.80
CA ASP A 19 -31.40 22.90 -7.03
C ASP A 19 -30.32 21.84 -6.79
N VAL A 20 -29.69 21.80 -5.60
CA VAL A 20 -28.71 20.77 -5.21
C VAL A 20 -29.42 19.45 -4.91
N ASP A 21 -29.04 18.41 -5.62
CA ASP A 21 -29.61 17.07 -5.51
C ASP A 21 -28.75 16.17 -4.60
N SER A 22 -27.43 16.21 -4.77
CA SER A 22 -26.48 15.40 -4.00
C SER A 22 -25.09 16.01 -3.98
N VAL A 23 -24.22 15.48 -3.11
CA VAL A 23 -22.77 15.74 -3.19
C VAL A 23 -22.08 14.51 -3.75
N TRP A 24 -21.53 14.63 -4.95
CA TRP A 24 -20.69 13.60 -5.54
C TRP A 24 -19.31 13.59 -4.89
N PHE A 25 -18.80 12.42 -4.53
CA PHE A 25 -17.45 12.26 -4.01
C PHE A 25 -16.61 11.29 -4.85
N GLN A 26 -15.30 11.53 -4.83
CA GLN A 26 -14.28 10.61 -5.35
C GLN A 26 -13.19 10.43 -4.29
N VAL A 27 -12.74 9.19 -4.14
CA VAL A 27 -11.63 8.84 -3.26
C VAL A 27 -10.46 8.36 -4.11
N TYR A 28 -9.30 8.98 -3.88
CA TYR A 28 -8.05 8.66 -4.54
C TYR A 28 -7.06 8.11 -3.52
N SER A 29 -6.15 7.27 -4.00
CA SER A 29 -4.88 7.07 -3.31
C SER A 29 -4.06 8.36 -3.43
N SER A 30 -3.25 8.70 -2.42
CA SER A 30 -2.31 9.82 -2.49
C SER A 30 -1.31 9.70 -3.65
N THR A 31 -1.12 8.49 -4.20
CA THR A 31 -0.15 8.18 -5.26
C THR A 31 -0.79 8.00 -6.65
N SER A 32 -2.12 7.99 -6.75
CA SER A 32 -2.82 7.71 -8.02
C SER A 32 -3.83 8.80 -8.40
N PRO A 33 -3.80 9.29 -9.65
CA PRO A 33 -4.81 10.21 -10.15
C PRO A 33 -6.13 9.53 -10.56
N VAL A 34 -6.20 8.19 -10.48
CA VAL A 34 -7.42 7.42 -10.80
C VAL A 34 -8.17 7.12 -9.48
N PRO A 35 -9.46 7.50 -9.37
CA PRO A 35 -10.22 7.25 -8.15
C PRO A 35 -10.56 5.76 -8.04
N TYR A 36 -10.39 5.18 -6.85
CA TYR A 36 -10.72 3.77 -6.60
C TYR A 36 -12.13 3.59 -6.00
N LEU A 37 -12.74 4.69 -5.54
CA LEU A 37 -14.11 4.74 -5.04
C LEU A 37 -14.77 6.06 -5.43
N ASN A 38 -16.07 6.02 -5.70
CA ASN A 38 -16.91 7.19 -5.89
C ASN A 38 -18.33 6.88 -5.44
N GLY A 39 -19.11 7.90 -5.16
CA GLY A 39 -20.49 7.78 -4.72
C GLY A 39 -21.12 9.14 -4.47
N GLU A 40 -22.27 9.12 -3.80
CA GLU A 40 -23.07 10.30 -3.48
C GLU A 40 -23.28 10.38 -1.97
N LEU A 41 -23.28 11.60 -1.45
CA LEU A 41 -23.78 11.94 -0.12
C LEU A 41 -25.16 12.56 -0.29
N LEU A 42 -26.09 12.22 0.61
CA LEU A 42 -27.50 12.64 0.54
C LEU A 42 -27.89 13.41 1.81
N ASP A 43 -28.82 14.34 1.66
CA ASP A 43 -29.45 15.15 2.73
C ASP A 43 -30.93 14.72 2.84
N ASN A 44 -31.15 13.47 3.23
CA ASN A 44 -32.45 12.80 3.18
C ASN A 44 -32.84 12.07 4.48
N GLY A 45 -32.10 12.29 5.57
CA GLY A 45 -32.32 11.67 6.87
C GLY A 45 -32.05 10.16 6.90
N THR A 46 -31.31 9.62 5.94
CA THR A 46 -30.94 8.19 5.86
C THR A 46 -29.44 7.98 5.66
N GLU A 47 -28.98 6.73 5.76
CA GLU A 47 -27.56 6.36 5.53
C GLU A 47 -26.53 7.16 6.34
N GLY A 48 -26.91 7.54 7.57
CA GLY A 48 -26.06 8.29 8.49
C GLY A 48 -26.30 9.80 8.46
N ASP A 49 -27.09 10.31 7.51
CA ASP A 49 -27.65 11.66 7.62
C ASP A 49 -28.69 11.72 8.75
N ALA A 50 -28.52 12.68 9.65
CA ALA A 50 -29.29 12.76 10.89
C ALA A 50 -30.58 13.56 10.72
N VAL A 51 -30.62 14.53 9.80
CA VAL A 51 -31.75 15.44 9.61
C VAL A 51 -31.90 15.75 8.13
N GLU A 52 -33.02 15.34 7.55
CA GLU A 52 -33.37 15.65 6.16
C GLU A 52 -33.48 17.17 5.92
N GLU A 53 -32.96 17.62 4.78
CA GLU A 53 -32.97 19.00 4.28
C GLU A 53 -32.28 20.02 5.22
N ASP A 54 -31.25 19.60 5.98
CA ASP A 54 -30.51 20.46 6.93
C ASP A 54 -29.19 21.03 6.37
N SER A 55 -28.95 20.81 5.07
CA SER A 55 -27.75 21.19 4.32
C SER A 55 -26.52 20.33 4.62
N VAL A 56 -26.65 19.22 5.34
CA VAL A 56 -25.57 18.30 5.69
C VAL A 56 -25.73 16.98 4.95
N PHE A 57 -25.03 16.86 3.83
CA PHE A 57 -25.04 15.64 3.03
C PHE A 57 -24.11 14.60 3.66
N SER A 58 -24.64 13.41 3.93
CA SER A 58 -23.90 12.36 4.63
C SER A 58 -24.02 10.98 3.97
N ALA A 59 -23.08 10.10 4.28
CA ALA A 59 -23.14 8.67 3.96
C ALA A 59 -22.27 7.85 4.91
N CYS A 60 -22.71 6.64 5.22
CA CYS A 60 -21.87 5.59 5.80
C CYS A 60 -21.16 4.82 4.67
N LEU A 61 -19.83 4.91 4.62
CA LEU A 61 -19.01 4.22 3.64
C LEU A 61 -18.43 2.96 4.25
N ASN A 62 -18.75 1.80 3.69
CA ASN A 62 -17.96 0.61 3.94
C ASN A 62 -16.66 0.72 3.13
N LEU A 63 -15.55 0.95 3.83
CA LEU A 63 -14.22 1.02 3.23
C LEU A 63 -13.36 -0.23 3.54
N GLU A 64 -14.00 -1.34 3.92
CA GLU A 64 -13.34 -2.61 4.19
C GLU A 64 -12.69 -3.14 2.90
N GLY A 65 -11.37 -3.44 2.95
CA GLY A 65 -10.57 -3.80 1.76
C GLY A 65 -10.44 -2.67 0.73
N LYS A 66 -10.84 -1.44 1.07
CA LYS A 66 -10.62 -0.21 0.28
C LYS A 66 -9.61 0.73 0.93
N LEU A 67 -9.23 0.42 2.18
CA LEU A 67 -8.20 1.09 2.95
C LEU A 67 -7.10 0.07 3.24
N LYS A 68 -5.89 0.37 2.78
CA LYS A 68 -4.63 -0.32 3.07
C LYS A 68 -4.74 -1.83 3.12
N ASP A 69 -4.81 -2.44 1.94
CA ASP A 69 -4.43 -3.84 1.85
C ASP A 69 -2.89 -3.89 1.93
N PRO A 70 -2.33 -4.80 2.75
CA PRO A 70 -0.89 -4.92 2.85
C PRO A 70 -0.29 -5.37 1.52
N PRO A 71 0.98 -5.02 1.27
CA PRO A 71 1.72 -5.58 0.16
C PRO A 71 1.64 -7.11 0.15
N VAL A 72 1.69 -7.72 -1.03
CA VAL A 72 1.76 -9.17 -1.21
C VAL A 72 3.09 -9.53 -1.86
N LEU A 73 3.85 -10.39 -1.20
CA LEU A 73 5.10 -10.95 -1.70
C LEU A 73 4.87 -12.30 -2.40
N PHE A 74 5.54 -12.52 -3.53
CA PHE A 74 5.53 -13.81 -4.22
C PHE A 74 6.75 -13.98 -5.13
N GLY A 75 6.93 -15.20 -5.66
CA GLY A 75 7.91 -15.47 -6.70
C GLY A 75 9.36 -15.15 -6.31
N ILE A 76 9.79 -15.58 -5.13
CA ILE A 76 11.19 -15.46 -4.70
C ILE A 76 12.10 -16.17 -5.70
N GLU A 77 13.14 -15.48 -6.15
CA GLU A 77 14.23 -16.04 -6.93
C GLU A 77 15.52 -15.89 -6.13
N ALA A 78 15.96 -17.00 -5.55
CA ALA A 78 17.22 -17.10 -4.81
C ALA A 78 17.75 -18.55 -4.91
N PRO A 79 19.08 -18.78 -4.85
CA PRO A 79 19.63 -20.12 -4.79
C PRO A 79 19.09 -20.90 -3.59
N SER A 80 18.80 -22.19 -3.77
CA SER A 80 18.52 -23.11 -2.67
C SER A 80 19.80 -23.70 -2.08
N THR A 81 20.92 -23.62 -2.80
CA THR A 81 22.24 -24.08 -2.36
C THR A 81 23.34 -23.20 -2.95
N ILE A 82 24.36 -22.90 -2.16
CA ILE A 82 25.55 -22.17 -2.59
C ILE A 82 26.80 -22.75 -1.93
N SER A 83 27.90 -22.83 -2.67
CA SER A 83 29.22 -23.16 -2.12
C SER A 83 29.90 -21.88 -1.65
N ARG A 84 30.39 -21.86 -0.41
CA ARG A 84 31.18 -20.74 0.11
C ARG A 84 32.63 -20.73 -0.42
N ALA A 85 33.09 -21.83 -1.03
CA ALA A 85 34.45 -21.92 -1.56
C ALA A 85 34.67 -21.09 -2.82
N SER A 86 33.61 -20.77 -3.58
CA SER A 86 33.73 -19.89 -4.74
C SER A 86 33.77 -18.40 -4.39
N ALA A 87 33.36 -18.04 -3.15
CA ALA A 87 33.32 -16.66 -2.65
C ALA A 87 32.61 -15.68 -3.60
N ASP A 88 31.50 -16.12 -4.20
CA ASP A 88 30.77 -15.37 -5.21
C ASP A 88 29.65 -14.50 -4.63
N ASN A 89 29.18 -13.57 -5.46
CA ASN A 89 27.92 -12.88 -5.23
C ASN A 89 26.78 -13.67 -5.87
N PHE A 90 25.60 -13.62 -5.26
CA PHE A 90 24.37 -14.18 -5.83
C PHE A 90 23.24 -13.17 -5.75
N LEU A 91 22.31 -13.26 -6.69
CA LEU A 91 21.13 -12.43 -6.74
C LEU A 91 20.03 -13.04 -5.86
N VAL A 92 19.35 -12.17 -5.12
CA VAL A 92 18.10 -12.45 -4.42
C VAL A 92 17.08 -11.46 -4.95
N SER A 93 15.93 -11.94 -5.42
CA SER A 93 14.81 -11.07 -5.79
C SER A 93 13.46 -11.61 -5.33
N VAL A 94 12.49 -10.72 -5.20
CA VAL A 94 11.10 -11.03 -4.84
C VAL A 94 10.15 -10.10 -5.60
N ARG A 95 8.99 -10.62 -6.01
CA ARG A 95 7.93 -9.81 -6.61
C ARG A 95 7.03 -9.25 -5.53
N VAL A 96 6.67 -7.99 -5.69
CA VAL A 96 5.74 -7.27 -4.81
C VAL A 96 4.54 -6.84 -5.64
N MET A 97 3.35 -7.01 -5.09
CA MET A 97 2.13 -6.38 -5.57
C MET A 97 1.48 -5.64 -4.42
N ASP A 98 0.94 -4.47 -4.71
CA ASP A 98 0.15 -3.70 -3.76
C ASP A 98 -1.11 -3.21 -4.48
N PRO A 99 -2.32 -3.36 -3.88
CA PRO A 99 -3.54 -2.87 -4.50
C PRO A 99 -3.58 -1.34 -4.70
N GLN A 100 -2.80 -0.58 -3.93
CA GLN A 100 -2.59 0.86 -4.08
C GLN A 100 -1.52 1.20 -5.13
N GLY A 101 -0.84 0.19 -5.67
CA GLY A 101 0.19 0.29 -6.68
C GLY A 101 1.61 0.39 -6.11
N LEU A 102 2.61 0.08 -6.93
CA LEU A 102 4.03 0.01 -6.50
C LEU A 102 4.57 1.32 -5.92
N GLY A 103 4.01 2.47 -6.31
CA GLY A 103 4.40 3.76 -5.74
C GLY A 103 4.02 3.94 -4.26
N ASP A 104 3.18 3.08 -3.71
CA ASP A 104 2.83 3.05 -2.28
C ASP A 104 3.78 2.19 -1.44
N ILE A 105 4.65 1.38 -2.08
CA ILE A 105 5.65 0.60 -1.36
C ILE A 105 6.72 1.52 -0.80
N LYS A 106 6.85 1.53 0.52
CA LYS A 106 7.85 2.30 1.25
C LYS A 106 9.19 1.58 1.30
N SER A 107 9.19 0.28 1.58
CA SER A 107 10.43 -0.51 1.62
C SER A 107 10.17 -2.00 1.42
N VAL A 108 11.16 -2.69 0.88
CA VAL A 108 11.20 -4.15 0.75
C VAL A 108 12.54 -4.62 1.29
N TYR A 109 12.52 -5.63 2.16
CA TYR A 109 13.72 -6.13 2.80
C TYR A 109 13.57 -7.58 3.22
N PHE A 110 14.69 -8.23 3.57
CA PHE A 110 14.65 -9.54 4.21
C PHE A 110 15.57 -9.60 5.43
N ASN A 111 15.19 -10.45 6.37
CA ASN A 111 16.01 -10.82 7.52
C ASN A 111 16.56 -12.21 7.31
N THR A 112 17.85 -12.38 7.62
CA THR A 112 18.52 -13.67 7.60
C THR A 112 18.69 -14.22 9.01
N THR A 113 18.28 -15.47 9.21
CA THR A 113 18.64 -16.28 10.38
C THR A 113 19.73 -17.28 9.97
N LYS A 114 20.85 -17.28 10.70
CA LYS A 114 22.00 -18.15 10.46
C LYS A 114 21.72 -19.59 10.91
N PRO A 115 22.56 -20.57 10.53
CA PRO A 115 22.40 -21.97 10.94
C PRO A 115 22.39 -22.21 12.46
N ASP A 116 23.03 -21.32 13.22
CA ASP A 116 23.05 -21.36 14.69
C ASP A 116 21.80 -20.73 15.34
N GLY A 117 20.84 -20.27 14.53
CA GLY A 117 19.60 -19.62 14.97
C GLY A 117 19.75 -18.13 15.30
N SER A 118 20.96 -17.56 15.24
CA SER A 118 21.17 -16.14 15.49
C SER A 118 20.96 -15.29 14.22
N PRO A 119 20.54 -14.01 14.36
CA PRO A 119 20.35 -13.14 13.21
C PRO A 119 21.68 -12.82 12.52
N ALA A 120 21.66 -12.62 11.21
CA ALA A 120 22.79 -12.05 10.49
C ALA A 120 23.02 -10.58 10.90
N SER A 121 24.27 -10.15 10.91
CA SER A 121 24.66 -8.80 11.34
C SER A 121 24.19 -7.69 10.38
N GLY A 122 23.85 -8.02 9.15
CA GLY A 122 23.37 -7.08 8.13
C GLY A 122 21.86 -6.93 8.09
N ASN A 123 21.11 -7.56 9.00
CA ASN A 123 19.66 -7.42 9.04
C ASN A 123 19.22 -6.00 9.45
N PRO A 124 18.14 -5.45 8.84
CA PRO A 124 17.48 -5.95 7.63
C PRO A 124 18.31 -5.66 6.37
N PHE A 125 18.25 -6.56 5.39
CA PHE A 125 18.84 -6.36 4.07
C PHE A 125 17.81 -5.72 3.14
N GLU A 126 18.00 -4.44 2.81
CA GLU A 126 17.13 -3.67 1.92
C GLU A 126 17.27 -4.11 0.46
N MET A 127 16.15 -4.16 -0.27
CA MET A 127 16.05 -4.57 -1.66
C MET A 127 15.51 -3.42 -2.52
N PHE A 128 15.87 -3.36 -3.80
CA PHE A 128 15.62 -2.20 -4.66
C PHE A 128 15.00 -2.59 -6.01
N ASP A 129 14.10 -1.74 -6.52
CA ASP A 129 13.44 -1.80 -7.84
C ASP A 129 13.76 -0.52 -8.64
N ASP A 130 15.05 -0.18 -8.72
CA ASP A 130 15.58 1.09 -9.21
C ASP A 130 16.66 0.96 -10.32
N GLY A 131 16.83 -0.24 -10.86
CA GLY A 131 17.86 -0.59 -11.85
C GLY A 131 19.25 -0.74 -11.26
N THR A 132 19.38 -0.83 -9.93
CA THR A 132 20.64 -1.04 -9.21
C THR A 132 20.64 -2.32 -8.39
N SER A 133 21.78 -2.64 -7.76
CA SER A 133 21.88 -3.77 -6.82
C SER A 133 21.48 -5.15 -7.38
N GLY A 134 21.48 -5.31 -8.70
CA GLY A 134 21.07 -6.53 -9.38
C GLY A 134 19.67 -6.48 -9.98
N ASP A 135 18.92 -5.39 -9.77
CA ASP A 135 17.70 -5.10 -10.51
C ASP A 135 18.02 -4.73 -11.96
N ILE A 136 17.27 -5.33 -12.88
CA ILE A 136 17.47 -5.20 -14.34
C ILE A 136 16.58 -4.11 -14.91
N GLN A 137 15.35 -3.96 -14.40
CA GLN A 137 14.35 -3.06 -14.96
C GLN A 137 13.64 -2.28 -13.84
N PRO A 138 13.92 -0.97 -13.70
CA PRO A 138 13.34 -0.17 -12.64
C PRO A 138 11.82 -0.05 -12.76
N GLY A 139 11.15 -0.14 -11.61
CA GLY A 139 9.70 0.06 -11.46
C GLY A 139 8.85 -1.08 -12.01
N ASP A 140 9.39 -2.28 -12.14
CA ASP A 140 8.67 -3.45 -12.64
C ASP A 140 8.05 -4.32 -11.52
N GLY A 141 8.29 -3.96 -10.26
CA GLY A 141 7.81 -4.65 -9.07
C GLY A 141 8.68 -5.82 -8.62
N ILE A 142 9.89 -5.98 -9.20
CA ILE A 142 10.89 -6.98 -8.81
C ILE A 142 11.98 -6.31 -7.98
N TYR A 143 11.86 -6.43 -6.66
CA TYR A 143 12.86 -5.89 -5.75
C TYR A 143 14.03 -6.87 -5.65
N SER A 144 15.25 -6.37 -5.82
CA SER A 144 16.46 -7.17 -5.96
C SER A 144 17.59 -6.70 -5.04
N LEU A 145 18.42 -7.66 -4.61
CA LEU A 145 19.67 -7.39 -3.92
C LEU A 145 20.73 -8.44 -4.29
N THR A 146 21.93 -7.97 -4.62
CA THR A 146 23.11 -8.80 -4.79
C THR A 146 23.78 -9.02 -3.45
N VAL A 147 23.83 -10.28 -3.00
CA VAL A 147 24.37 -10.69 -1.71
C VAL A 147 25.71 -11.41 -1.90
N SER A 148 26.69 -11.10 -1.05
CA SER A 148 27.99 -11.78 -1.05
C SER A 148 28.02 -12.95 -0.09
N ILE A 149 28.64 -14.06 -0.50
CA ILE A 149 29.08 -15.12 0.40
C ILE A 149 30.61 -15.18 0.45
N THR A 150 31.17 -15.45 1.62
CA THR A 150 32.61 -15.60 1.82
C THR A 150 32.93 -16.97 2.44
N PRO A 151 34.18 -17.45 2.33
CA PRO A 151 34.61 -18.69 2.97
C PRO A 151 34.46 -18.68 4.50
N GLN A 152 34.25 -17.52 5.12
CA GLN A 152 34.05 -17.37 6.56
C GLN A 152 32.59 -17.58 6.99
N ASN A 153 31.62 -17.55 6.07
CA ASN A 153 30.24 -17.89 6.38
C ASN A 153 30.14 -19.33 6.88
N ALA A 154 29.30 -19.58 7.88
CA ALA A 154 29.07 -20.94 8.37
C ALA A 154 28.39 -21.79 7.29
N THR A 155 28.72 -23.08 7.23
CA THR A 155 27.94 -24.04 6.46
C THR A 155 26.64 -24.37 7.20
N GLY A 156 25.59 -24.71 6.46
CA GLY A 156 24.29 -25.09 7.02
C GLY A 156 23.13 -24.33 6.39
N ILE A 157 21.97 -24.44 7.03
CA ILE A 157 20.72 -23.87 6.51
C ILE A 157 20.56 -22.44 7.03
N TYR A 158 20.45 -21.50 6.10
CA TYR A 158 20.05 -20.12 6.36
C TYR A 158 18.57 -19.96 6.02
N ARG A 159 17.85 -19.20 6.85
CA ARG A 159 16.45 -18.84 6.61
C ARG A 159 16.37 -17.35 6.26
N PHE A 160 15.77 -17.04 5.12
CA PHE A 160 15.45 -15.67 4.71
C PHE A 160 13.96 -15.44 4.88
N ASP A 161 13.59 -14.44 5.66
CA ASP A 161 12.21 -14.00 5.87
C ASP A 161 12.06 -12.63 5.20
N PHE A 162 11.24 -12.55 4.16
CA PHE A 162 11.04 -11.35 3.33
C PHE A 162 9.84 -10.54 3.81
N PHE A 163 9.94 -9.22 3.74
CA PHE A 163 8.94 -8.27 4.20
C PHE A 163 8.80 -7.13 3.19
N ALA A 164 7.59 -6.59 3.09
CA ALA A 164 7.29 -5.34 2.42
C ALA A 164 6.44 -4.46 3.35
N GLU A 165 6.76 -3.17 3.36
CA GLU A 165 6.04 -2.13 4.10
C GLU A 165 5.53 -1.10 3.10
N ASP A 166 4.26 -0.72 3.22
CA ASP A 166 3.66 0.40 2.48
C ASP A 166 3.90 1.74 3.22
N TYR A 167 3.67 2.86 2.53
CA TYR A 167 3.54 4.13 3.22
C TYR A 167 2.27 4.10 4.07
N SER A 168 2.21 4.94 5.11
CA SER A 168 0.95 5.19 5.79
C SER A 168 0.00 5.94 4.84
N GLY A 169 -0.59 5.24 3.86
CA GLY A 169 -1.46 5.76 2.82
C GLY A 169 -2.57 6.63 3.38
N GLY A 170 -2.47 7.93 3.14
CA GLY A 170 -3.60 8.84 3.25
C GLY A 170 -4.44 8.74 1.98
N CYS A 171 -5.76 8.77 2.10
CA CYS A 171 -6.63 8.91 0.94
C CYS A 171 -7.01 10.39 0.74
N LEU A 172 -7.18 10.79 -0.51
CA LEU A 172 -7.68 12.11 -0.87
C LEU A 172 -9.16 12.00 -1.19
N PHE A 173 -9.98 12.79 -0.51
CA PHE A 173 -11.39 12.95 -0.87
C PHE A 173 -11.57 14.22 -1.70
N ARG A 174 -12.26 14.10 -2.83
CA ARG A 174 -12.73 15.22 -3.66
C ARG A 174 -14.25 15.27 -3.65
N PHE A 175 -14.81 16.46 -3.50
CA PHE A 175 -16.25 16.69 -3.47
C PHE A 175 -16.72 17.70 -4.50
N GLN A 176 -17.86 17.40 -5.12
CA GLN A 176 -18.55 18.24 -6.09
C GLN A 176 -20.05 18.22 -5.79
N ALA A 177 -20.66 19.38 -5.59
CA ALA A 177 -22.11 19.48 -5.51
C ALA A 177 -22.70 19.16 -6.90
N ARG A 178 -23.81 18.43 -6.93
CA ARG A 178 -24.51 18.04 -8.15
C ARG A 178 -25.94 18.57 -8.09
N ASP A 179 -26.38 19.25 -9.14
CA ASP A 179 -27.75 19.72 -9.26
C ASP A 179 -28.70 18.63 -9.81
N ARG A 180 -30.01 18.90 -9.81
CA ARG A 180 -31.05 18.00 -10.34
C ARG A 180 -30.96 17.75 -11.85
N GLU A 181 -30.29 18.62 -12.58
CA GLU A 181 -30.01 18.43 -14.02
C GLU A 181 -28.75 17.58 -14.25
N GLY A 182 -28.02 17.26 -13.17
CA GLY A 182 -26.84 16.42 -13.12
C GLY A 182 -25.53 17.18 -13.36
N LEU A 183 -25.55 18.51 -13.46
CA LEU A 183 -24.35 19.33 -13.56
C LEU A 183 -23.62 19.36 -12.22
N ARG A 184 -22.30 19.39 -12.28
CA ARG A 184 -21.44 19.36 -11.10
C ARG A 184 -20.72 20.69 -10.92
N SER A 185 -20.57 21.11 -9.67
CA SER A 185 -19.73 22.24 -9.31
C SER A 185 -18.25 21.95 -9.59
N ASN A 186 -17.44 23.01 -9.57
CA ASN A 186 -15.99 22.85 -9.44
C ASN A 186 -15.67 22.11 -8.13
N SER A 187 -14.58 21.34 -8.11
CA SER A 187 -14.13 20.64 -6.89
C SER A 187 -13.87 21.64 -5.76
N VAL A 188 -14.52 21.44 -4.62
CA VAL A 188 -14.52 22.45 -3.53
C VAL A 188 -13.59 22.07 -2.37
N VAL A 189 -13.37 20.78 -2.11
CA VAL A 189 -12.55 20.32 -0.99
C VAL A 189 -11.74 19.09 -1.40
N GLU A 190 -10.40 19.22 -1.35
CA GLU A 190 -9.47 18.09 -1.32
C GLU A 190 -9.00 17.91 0.13
N LYS A 191 -9.52 16.90 0.82
CA LYS A 191 -9.12 16.62 2.21
C LYS A 191 -8.27 15.35 2.24
N VAL A 192 -7.09 15.46 2.83
CA VAL A 192 -6.23 14.32 3.16
C VAL A 192 -6.81 13.69 4.43
N ALA A 193 -7.23 12.43 4.36
CA ALA A 193 -7.45 11.61 5.54
C ALA A 193 -6.22 10.74 5.75
N GLU A 194 -5.41 11.05 6.77
CA GLU A 194 -4.24 10.25 7.13
C GLU A 194 -4.68 9.02 7.94
N ILE A 195 -4.38 7.82 7.43
CA ILE A 195 -4.46 6.59 8.23
C ILE A 195 -3.08 6.39 8.84
N LEU A 196 -3.01 6.50 10.17
CA LEU A 196 -1.76 6.73 10.92
C LEU A 196 -0.77 5.55 10.97
N GLU A 197 -1.11 4.38 10.43
CA GLU A 197 -0.23 3.20 10.48
C GLU A 197 -0.08 2.55 9.11
N GLY A 198 1.16 2.43 8.61
CA GLY A 198 1.50 1.59 7.46
C GLY A 198 1.37 0.12 7.83
N SER A 199 1.12 -0.72 6.83
CA SER A 199 0.93 -2.16 7.02
C SER A 199 2.14 -2.95 6.51
N VAL A 200 2.46 -4.04 7.21
CA VAL A 200 3.52 -4.97 6.84
C VAL A 200 2.86 -6.27 6.41
N CYS A 201 3.32 -6.85 5.30
CA CYS A 201 2.81 -8.13 4.83
C CYS A 201 3.19 -9.29 5.77
N GLU A 202 2.46 -10.41 5.67
CA GLU A 202 2.96 -11.67 6.20
C GLU A 202 4.28 -12.05 5.50
N PRO A 203 5.30 -12.52 6.24
CA PRO A 203 6.59 -12.77 5.63
C PRO A 203 6.55 -13.97 4.70
N LEU A 204 7.22 -13.84 3.56
CA LEU A 204 7.48 -14.97 2.67
C LEU A 204 8.86 -15.55 3.02
N THR A 205 8.94 -16.86 3.25
CA THR A 205 10.18 -17.51 3.72
C THR A 205 10.86 -18.31 2.61
N HIS A 206 12.19 -18.21 2.53
CA HIS A 206 13.06 -19.05 1.71
C HIS A 206 14.18 -19.68 2.53
N PHE A 207 14.62 -20.88 2.14
CA PHE A 207 15.74 -21.57 2.77
C PHE A 207 16.88 -21.77 1.78
N MET A 208 18.09 -21.47 2.21
CA MET A 208 19.31 -21.66 1.43
C MET A 208 20.32 -22.48 2.22
N THR A 209 20.90 -23.50 1.59
CA THR A 209 21.97 -24.30 2.19
C THR A 209 23.33 -23.80 1.75
N VAL A 210 24.19 -23.44 2.70
CA VAL A 210 25.60 -23.14 2.45
C VAL A 210 26.43 -24.40 2.63
N VAL A 211 27.18 -24.77 1.60
CA VAL A 211 28.12 -25.90 1.60
C VAL A 211 29.54 -25.43 1.37
N ASP A 212 30.51 -26.32 1.58
CA ASP A 212 31.89 -26.11 1.14
C ASP A 212 31.99 -26.19 -0.39
#